data_AF-A0A3F3PJD0-F1
#
_entry.id   AF-A0A3F3PJD0-F1
#
_cell.length_a   1.000
_cell.length_b   1.000
_cell.length_c   1.000
_cell.angle_alpha   90.00
_cell.angle_beta   90.00
_cell.angle_gamma   90.00
#
_symmetry.space_group_name_H-M   'P 1'
#
loop_
_entity.id
_entity.type
_entity.pdbx_description
1 polymer ?
#
loop_
_entity_poly.entity_id
_entity_poly.type
_entity_poly.pdbx_seq_one_letter_code
_entity_poly.pdbx_strand_id
1 'polypeptide(L)'
;MYCLASIVPKGMRRWLTIAFIGVERGPDDLVVTCLRGRFRDRLLWSNFKAIGQPAIVAVARAGWHIQSLDDIANSIREGRFDELELERARENAKEKLAWINRLSHNMDSLQGLDTLKKILENSSIIVICPPCLRGFSRADVLYSHFREVGKTDQMHAGLAKKQTDFATFHAYYERAIGAPIPSSELRDGHKCFKTWFIVENYRRDAENGAVHPDASLGELFNFDALDDYEATCV
;
A
#
# COMPACT_ATOMS: atom_id res chain seq x y z
N MET A 1 4.38 33.43 -13.77
CA MET A 1 3.57 32.96 -12.64
C MET A 1 2.65 31.86 -13.15
N TYR A 2 2.67 30.71 -12.47
CA TYR A 2 1.88 29.49 -12.67
C TYR A 2 2.25 28.59 -13.86
N CYS A 3 3.24 27.72 -13.57
CA CYS A 3 3.45 26.43 -14.22
C CYS A 3 2.16 25.59 -14.10
N LEU A 4 1.52 25.34 -15.23
CA LEU A 4 0.58 24.26 -15.42
C LEU A 4 0.97 23.52 -16.71
N ALA A 5 2.06 22.75 -16.63
CA ALA A 5 2.28 21.66 -17.56
C ALA A 5 1.53 20.44 -17.01
N SER A 6 0.26 20.39 -17.42
CA SER A 6 -0.70 19.31 -17.30
C SER A 6 -0.10 17.91 -17.43
N ILE A 7 -0.50 17.03 -16.50
CA ILE A 7 -1.01 15.67 -16.73
C ILE A 7 -0.49 15.01 -18.02
N VAL A 8 0.46 14.07 -17.89
CA VAL A 8 0.79 13.13 -18.97
C VAL A 8 0.31 11.72 -18.59
N PRO A 9 -0.70 11.17 -19.30
CA PRO A 9 -1.18 9.79 -19.14
C PRO A 9 -0.27 8.75 -19.83
N LYS A 10 -0.19 7.54 -19.24
CA LYS A 10 0.13 6.18 -19.78
C LYS A 10 1.13 5.93 -20.93
N GLY A 11 1.88 6.91 -21.44
CA GLY A 11 2.73 6.75 -22.64
C GLY A 11 4.10 7.42 -22.59
N MET A 12 4.72 7.58 -21.41
CA MET A 12 5.98 8.32 -21.25
C MET A 12 7.23 7.43 -21.43
N ARG A 13 7.46 7.11 -22.69
CA ARG A 13 8.71 6.76 -23.39
C ARG A 13 10.00 6.73 -22.54
N ARG A 14 10.66 5.56 -22.58
CA ARG A 14 12.12 5.41 -22.77
C ARG A 14 12.99 6.48 -22.07
N TRP A 15 12.97 6.50 -20.74
CA TRP A 15 14.15 7.02 -20.05
C TRP A 15 15.24 5.95 -20.17
N LEU A 16 16.41 6.33 -20.71
CA LEU A 16 17.59 5.50 -20.77
C LEU A 16 17.74 4.75 -19.44
N THR A 17 17.57 3.42 -19.50
CA THR A 17 17.40 2.51 -18.37
C THR A 17 18.71 2.36 -17.60
N ILE A 18 19.12 3.41 -16.88
CA ILE A 18 20.29 3.34 -16.00
C ILE A 18 19.82 2.87 -14.64
N ALA A 19 20.22 1.67 -14.24
CA ALA A 19 20.02 1.17 -12.89
C ALA A 19 21.37 1.11 -12.17
N PHE A 20 21.45 1.73 -11.01
CA PHE A 20 22.60 1.60 -10.12
C PHE A 20 22.46 0.29 -9.35
N ILE A 21 23.44 -0.61 -9.47
CA ILE A 21 23.40 -1.91 -8.79
C ILE A 21 24.22 -1.88 -7.50
N GLY A 22 25.40 -1.27 -7.55
CA GLY A 22 26.30 -1.26 -6.41
C GLY A 22 27.61 -0.56 -6.73
N VAL A 23 28.45 -0.49 -5.71
CA VAL A 23 29.73 0.22 -5.78
C VAL A 23 30.79 -0.52 -4.98
N GLU A 24 32.00 -0.49 -5.51
CA GLU A 24 33.19 -1.14 -4.97
C GLU A 24 34.37 -0.17 -4.97
N ARG A 25 35.36 -0.45 -4.13
CA ARG A 25 36.62 0.29 -4.14
C ARG A 25 37.42 -0.06 -5.40
N GLY A 26 37.76 0.95 -6.19
CA GLY A 26 38.78 0.85 -7.25
C GLY A 26 40.16 1.30 -6.75
N PRO A 27 41.18 1.23 -7.62
CA PRO A 27 42.53 1.66 -7.28
C PRO A 27 42.60 3.16 -6.93
N ASP A 28 41.94 4.01 -7.73
CA ASP A 28 42.03 5.47 -7.62
C ASP A 28 40.67 6.19 -7.48
N ASP A 29 39.56 5.49 -7.70
CA ASP A 29 38.20 6.04 -7.59
C ASP A 29 37.23 4.89 -7.24
N LEU A 30 35.99 5.22 -6.90
CA LEU A 30 34.94 4.22 -6.76
C LEU A 30 34.58 3.62 -8.11
N VAL A 31 34.32 2.31 -8.15
CA VAL A 31 33.83 1.59 -9.33
C VAL A 31 32.35 1.29 -9.12
N VAL A 32 31.51 1.94 -9.91
CA VAL A 32 30.06 1.71 -9.96
C VAL A 32 29.76 0.57 -10.92
N THR A 33 28.99 -0.41 -10.43
CA THR A 33 28.32 -1.38 -11.29
C THR A 33 26.91 -0.87 -11.59
N CYS A 34 26.60 -0.72 -12.88
CA CYS A 34 25.28 -0.26 -13.34
C CYS A 34 24.77 -1.10 -14.51
N LEU A 35 23.46 -1.07 -14.74
CA LEU A 35 22.86 -1.53 -15.99
C LEU A 35 22.51 -0.31 -16.83
N ARG A 36 22.89 -0.33 -18.10
CA ARG A 36 22.49 0.67 -19.11
C ARG A 36 21.76 -0.05 -20.24
N GLY A 37 20.42 -0.04 -20.17
CA GLY A 37 19.60 -0.88 -21.05
C GLY A 37 19.72 -2.35 -20.65
N ARG A 38 20.33 -3.18 -21.51
CA ARG A 38 20.56 -4.62 -21.24
C ARG A 38 22.01 -4.95 -20.86
N PHE A 39 22.90 -3.97 -20.89
CA PHE A 39 24.32 -4.18 -20.65
C PHE A 39 24.68 -3.79 -19.23
N ARG A 40 25.48 -4.65 -18.58
CA ARG A 40 26.05 -4.36 -17.27
C ARG A 40 27.42 -3.71 -17.48
N ASP A 41 27.54 -2.48 -17.06
CA ASP A 41 28.75 -1.68 -17.18
C ASP A 41 29.40 -1.47 -15.81
N ARG A 42 30.73 -1.40 -15.79
CA ARG A 42 31.51 -0.93 -14.65
C ARG A 42 32.16 0.38 -15.02
N LEU A 43 31.86 1.44 -14.28
CA LEU A 43 32.33 2.78 -14.57
C LEU A 43 32.94 3.38 -13.30
N LEU A 44 34.02 4.16 -13.46
CA LEU A 44 34.49 5.01 -12.37
C LEU A 44 33.37 5.97 -11.96
N TRP A 45 33.31 6.33 -10.69
CA TRP A 45 32.27 7.21 -10.15
C TRP A 45 32.25 8.56 -10.87
N SER A 46 33.42 9.13 -11.15
CA SER A 46 33.58 10.31 -12.02
C SER A 46 32.89 10.16 -13.38
N ASN A 47 33.13 9.05 -14.09
CA ASN A 47 32.52 8.76 -15.39
C ASN A 47 31.01 8.49 -15.29
N PHE A 48 30.58 7.83 -14.22
CA PHE A 48 29.17 7.57 -13.96
C PHE A 48 28.40 8.88 -13.72
N LYS A 49 28.96 9.81 -12.94
CA LYS A 49 28.39 11.15 -12.73
C LYS A 49 28.33 11.97 -14.02
N ALA A 50 29.30 11.82 -14.91
CA ALA A 50 29.33 12.54 -16.19
C ALA A 50 28.15 12.19 -17.12
N ILE A 51 27.43 11.09 -16.86
CA ILE A 51 26.18 10.75 -17.55
C ILE A 51 25.06 11.76 -17.22
N GLY A 52 25.15 12.45 -16.09
CA GLY A 52 24.23 13.51 -15.68
C GLY A 52 23.01 12.98 -14.93
N GLN A 53 21.90 13.74 -15.01
CA GLN A 53 20.71 13.53 -14.18
C GLN A 53 20.15 12.10 -14.16
N PRO A 54 20.12 11.33 -15.26
CA PRO A 54 19.65 9.94 -15.22
C PRO A 54 20.45 9.04 -14.26
N ALA A 55 21.76 9.23 -14.17
CA ALA A 55 22.64 8.47 -13.29
C ALA A 55 22.46 8.89 -11.81
N ILE A 56 22.33 10.19 -11.57
CA ILE A 56 22.02 10.77 -10.25
C ILE A 56 20.69 10.23 -9.71
N VAL A 57 19.65 10.19 -10.53
CA VAL A 57 18.35 9.62 -10.16
C VAL A 57 18.46 8.12 -9.88
N ALA A 58 19.26 7.38 -10.64
CA ALA A 58 19.48 5.95 -10.42
C ALA A 58 20.13 5.65 -9.07
N VAL A 59 21.11 6.46 -8.65
CA VAL A 59 21.76 6.38 -7.33
C VAL A 59 20.76 6.61 -6.21
N ALA A 60 19.97 7.70 -6.31
CA ALA A 60 18.96 8.03 -5.32
C ALA A 60 17.88 6.94 -5.20
N ARG A 61 17.43 6.37 -6.33
CA ARG A 61 16.49 5.25 -6.37
C ARG A 61 17.04 3.98 -5.74
N ALA A 62 18.34 3.75 -5.82
CA ALA A 62 19.01 2.64 -5.15
C ALA A 62 19.23 2.90 -3.64
N GLY A 63 18.68 3.98 -3.07
CA GLY A 63 18.80 4.34 -1.66
C GLY A 63 20.09 5.06 -1.30
N TRP A 64 20.97 5.34 -2.26
CA TRP A 64 22.25 5.98 -2.00
C TRP A 64 22.15 7.50 -1.92
N HIS A 65 23.05 8.10 -1.14
CA HIS A 65 23.26 9.54 -1.13
C HIS A 65 24.50 9.90 -1.95
N ILE A 66 24.34 10.81 -2.91
CA ILE A 66 25.41 11.17 -3.86
C ILE A 66 26.61 11.76 -3.13
N GLN A 67 26.38 12.63 -2.13
CA GLN A 67 27.47 13.21 -1.35
C GLN A 67 28.28 12.13 -0.64
N SER A 68 27.65 11.07 -0.13
CA SER A 68 28.37 9.98 0.54
C SER A 68 29.29 9.24 -0.43
N LEU A 69 28.87 9.06 -1.68
CA LEU A 69 29.72 8.49 -2.73
C LEU A 69 30.85 9.45 -3.13
N ASP A 70 30.59 10.75 -3.16
CA ASP A 70 31.62 11.77 -3.40
C ASP A 70 32.68 11.80 -2.30
N ASP A 71 32.27 11.75 -1.04
CA ASP A 71 33.15 11.76 0.12
C ASP A 71 34.04 10.52 0.13
N ILE A 72 33.47 9.34 -0.09
CA ILE A 72 34.23 8.08 -0.17
C ILE A 72 35.20 8.11 -1.37
N ALA A 73 34.76 8.60 -2.54
CA ALA A 73 35.64 8.74 -3.71
C ALA A 73 36.80 9.71 -3.46
N ASN A 74 36.57 10.80 -2.70
CA ASN A 74 37.63 11.71 -2.27
C ASN A 74 38.60 11.00 -1.33
N SER A 75 38.11 10.26 -0.33
CA SER A 75 38.94 9.49 0.61
C SER A 75 39.83 8.47 -0.11
N ILE A 76 39.35 7.82 -1.17
CA ILE A 76 40.16 6.91 -2.00
C ILE A 76 41.30 7.67 -2.68
N ARG A 77 40.99 8.79 -3.37
CA ARG A 77 42.00 9.60 -4.07
C ARG A 77 43.06 10.17 -3.15
N GLU A 78 42.70 10.47 -1.92
CA GLU A 78 43.62 10.98 -0.90
C GLU A 78 44.38 9.88 -0.16
N GLY A 79 44.12 8.59 -0.46
CA GLY A 79 44.73 7.46 0.22
C GLY A 79 44.28 7.26 1.66
N ARG A 80 43.16 7.89 2.08
CA ARG A 80 42.60 7.87 3.43
C ARG A 80 41.39 6.94 3.59
N PHE A 81 41.11 6.12 2.59
CA PHE A 81 39.92 5.27 2.55
C PHE A 81 39.88 4.24 3.68
N ASP A 82 38.73 4.15 4.35
CA ASP A 82 38.37 3.14 5.32
C ASP A 82 37.27 2.23 4.75
N GLU A 83 37.52 0.92 4.68
CA GLU A 83 36.53 -0.05 4.19
C GLU A 83 35.25 -0.04 5.04
N LEU A 84 35.36 0.28 6.34
CA LEU A 84 34.20 0.40 7.22
C LEU A 84 33.32 1.61 6.87
N GLU A 85 33.85 2.63 6.20
CA GLU A 85 33.06 3.77 5.68
C GLU A 85 32.15 3.30 4.54
N LEU A 86 32.69 2.50 3.62
CA LEU A 86 31.94 1.96 2.49
C LEU A 86 30.87 0.96 2.94
N GLU A 87 31.18 0.09 3.90
CA GLU A 87 30.20 -0.88 4.40
C GLU A 87 29.04 -0.20 5.16
N ARG A 88 29.34 0.82 5.98
CA ARG A 88 28.30 1.65 6.61
C ARG A 88 27.42 2.36 5.58
N ALA A 89 28.02 2.88 4.51
CA ALA A 89 27.27 3.51 3.43
C ALA A 89 26.36 2.51 2.70
N ARG A 90 26.80 1.27 2.49
CA ARG A 90 25.97 0.20 1.92
C ARG A 90 24.77 -0.10 2.81
N GLU A 91 24.98 -0.24 4.12
CA GLU A 91 23.89 -0.57 5.04
C GLU A 91 22.86 0.56 5.12
N ASN A 92 23.31 1.81 5.24
CA ASN A 92 22.44 2.99 5.16
C ASN A 92 21.62 3.03 3.86
N ALA A 93 22.25 2.68 2.73
CA ALA A 93 21.54 2.64 1.44
C ALA A 93 20.47 1.54 1.41
N LYS A 94 20.74 0.35 1.98
CA LYS A 94 19.74 -0.73 2.10
C LYS A 94 18.55 -0.32 2.96
N GLU A 95 18.80 0.27 4.14
CA GLU A 95 17.73 0.74 5.02
C GLU A 95 16.86 1.79 4.34
N LYS A 96 17.48 2.74 3.64
CA LYS A 96 16.77 3.78 2.91
C LYS A 96 15.99 3.22 1.72
N LEU A 97 16.55 2.27 0.98
CA LEU A 97 15.85 1.57 -0.09
C LEU A 97 14.64 0.81 0.45
N ALA A 98 14.78 0.11 1.59
CA ALA A 98 13.66 -0.55 2.26
C ALA A 98 12.56 0.45 2.65
N TRP A 99 12.93 1.64 3.15
CA TRP A 99 11.97 2.70 3.43
C TRP A 99 11.27 3.23 2.17
N ILE A 100 12.01 3.47 1.08
CA ILE A 100 11.44 3.90 -0.23
C ILE A 100 10.48 2.84 -0.77
N ASN A 101 10.82 1.56 -0.66
CA ASN A 101 9.97 0.47 -1.10
C ASN A 101 8.70 0.38 -0.25
N ARG A 102 8.80 0.53 1.08
CA ARG A 102 7.62 0.60 1.97
C ARG A 102 6.70 1.76 1.60
N LEU A 103 7.24 2.94 1.29
CA LEU A 103 6.44 4.07 0.82
C LEU A 103 5.76 3.77 -0.52
N SER A 104 6.46 3.13 -1.44
CA SER A 104 5.91 2.76 -2.76
C SER A 104 4.77 1.76 -2.61
N HIS A 105 4.94 0.72 -1.78
CA HIS A 105 3.88 -0.24 -1.44
C HIS A 105 2.68 0.42 -0.76
N ASN A 106 2.90 1.39 0.14
CA ASN A 106 1.82 2.15 0.76
C ASN A 106 1.11 3.06 -0.26
N MET A 107 1.83 3.64 -1.22
CA MET A 107 1.24 4.44 -2.31
C MET A 107 0.47 3.57 -3.32
N ASP A 108 0.95 2.36 -3.61
CA ASP A 108 0.21 1.39 -4.43
C ASP A 108 -1.04 0.89 -3.70
N SER A 109 -0.97 0.77 -2.37
CA SER A 109 -2.14 0.49 -1.53
C SER A 109 -3.16 1.63 -1.55
N LEU A 110 -2.71 2.88 -1.68
CA LEU A 110 -3.59 4.04 -1.89
C LEU A 110 -4.26 4.02 -3.28
N GLN A 111 -3.57 3.59 -4.35
CA GLN A 111 -4.20 3.39 -5.66
C GLN A 111 -5.22 2.25 -5.67
N GLY A 112 -4.94 1.17 -4.92
CA GLY A 112 -5.88 0.09 -4.67
C GLY A 112 -7.15 0.58 -3.96
N LEU A 113 -7.00 1.46 -2.96
CA LEU A 113 -8.12 2.11 -2.26
C LEU A 113 -8.96 3.00 -3.19
N ASP A 114 -8.33 3.79 -4.07
CA ASP A 114 -9.06 4.63 -5.04
C ASP A 114 -9.83 3.80 -6.08
N THR A 115 -9.27 2.65 -6.47
CA THR A 115 -9.94 1.73 -7.39
C THR A 115 -11.11 1.03 -6.69
N LEU A 116 -10.91 0.57 -5.46
CA LEU A 116 -11.96 0.00 -4.63
C LEU A 116 -13.08 1.02 -4.36
N LYS A 117 -12.72 2.30 -4.17
CA LYS A 117 -13.67 3.42 -4.11
C LYS A 117 -14.59 3.50 -5.30
N LYS A 118 -14.02 3.52 -6.50
CA LYS A 118 -14.81 3.57 -7.74
C LYS A 118 -15.68 2.33 -7.91
N ILE A 119 -15.20 1.14 -7.54
CA ILE A 119 -16.00 -0.09 -7.64
C ILE A 119 -17.18 -0.03 -6.67
N LEU A 120 -16.95 0.33 -5.41
CA LEU A 120 -17.99 0.38 -4.39
C LEU A 120 -19.01 1.50 -4.66
N GLU A 121 -18.58 2.65 -5.17
CA GLU A 121 -19.49 3.74 -5.62
C GLU A 121 -20.42 3.33 -6.76
N ASN A 122 -19.95 2.44 -7.65
CA ASN A 122 -20.76 1.90 -8.74
C ASN A 122 -21.49 0.59 -8.36
N SER A 123 -21.29 0.09 -7.14
CA SER A 123 -21.97 -1.09 -6.64
C SER A 123 -23.31 -0.72 -5.99
N SER A 124 -24.20 -1.70 -5.86
CA SER A 124 -25.41 -1.53 -5.05
C SER A 124 -25.14 -1.65 -3.55
N ILE A 125 -23.90 -1.70 -3.07
CA ILE A 125 -23.58 -1.93 -1.65
C ILE A 125 -23.50 -0.59 -0.91
N ILE A 126 -24.55 -0.28 -0.15
CA ILE A 126 -24.66 0.99 0.58
C ILE A 126 -24.27 0.83 2.05
N VAL A 127 -24.58 -0.33 2.64
CA VAL A 127 -24.31 -0.62 4.04
C VAL A 127 -23.68 -2.00 4.23
N ILE A 128 -22.89 -2.16 5.27
CA ILE A 128 -22.18 -3.41 5.59
C ILE A 128 -22.54 -3.86 7.00
N CYS A 129 -22.74 -5.17 7.17
CA CYS A 129 -22.77 -5.82 8.47
C CYS A 129 -21.32 -5.96 8.99
N PRO A 130 -20.92 -5.28 10.07
CA PRO A 130 -19.53 -5.31 10.52
C PRO A 130 -19.03 -6.70 10.96
N PRO A 131 -19.85 -7.54 11.63
CA PRO A 131 -19.43 -8.90 11.97
C PRO A 131 -19.17 -9.81 10.77
N CYS A 132 -19.95 -9.68 9.70
CA CYS A 132 -19.90 -10.59 8.54
C CYS A 132 -19.14 -10.02 7.34
N LEU A 133 -18.87 -8.72 7.32
CA LEU A 133 -18.46 -7.95 6.14
C LEU A 133 -19.39 -8.12 4.92
N ARG A 134 -20.63 -8.55 5.16
CA ARG A 134 -21.64 -8.71 4.11
C ARG A 134 -22.23 -7.35 3.74
N GLY A 135 -22.22 -7.03 2.46
CA GLY A 135 -22.81 -5.83 1.88
C GLY A 135 -24.32 -5.96 1.61
N PHE A 136 -25.03 -4.87 1.77
CA PHE A 136 -26.47 -4.75 1.50
C PHE A 136 -26.78 -3.43 0.79
N SER A 137 -27.80 -3.46 -0.07
CA SER A 137 -28.25 -2.27 -0.80
C SER A 137 -29.16 -1.35 -0.01
N ARG A 138 -29.70 -1.83 1.11
CA ARG A 138 -30.63 -1.04 1.94
C ARG A 138 -30.45 -1.35 3.42
N ALA A 139 -30.65 -0.31 4.24
CA ALA A 139 -30.51 -0.41 5.69
C ALA A 139 -31.57 -1.29 6.35
N ASP A 140 -32.80 -1.30 5.86
CA ASP A 140 -33.87 -2.13 6.40
C ASP A 140 -33.60 -3.63 6.21
N VAL A 141 -32.99 -4.00 5.07
CA VAL A 141 -32.52 -5.36 4.80
C VAL A 141 -31.40 -5.74 5.76
N LEU A 142 -30.45 -4.84 6.02
CA LEU A 142 -29.41 -5.04 7.04
C LEU A 142 -30.00 -5.25 8.44
N TYR A 143 -31.00 -4.46 8.84
CA TYR A 143 -31.67 -4.65 10.12
C TYR A 143 -32.47 -5.96 10.19
N SER A 144 -33.03 -6.42 9.06
CA SER A 144 -33.63 -7.75 8.96
C SER A 144 -32.58 -8.83 9.17
N HIS A 145 -31.41 -8.70 8.53
CA HIS A 145 -30.27 -9.59 8.73
C HIS A 145 -29.86 -9.67 10.21
N PHE A 146 -29.76 -8.53 10.91
CA PHE A 146 -29.45 -8.53 12.34
C PHE A 146 -30.49 -9.28 13.19
N ARG A 147 -31.78 -9.14 12.88
CA ARG A 147 -32.86 -9.84 13.62
C ARG A 147 -32.88 -11.34 13.33
N GLU A 148 -32.64 -11.73 12.09
CA GLU A 148 -32.67 -13.14 11.70
C GLU A 148 -31.47 -13.90 12.25
N VAL A 149 -30.25 -13.38 12.03
CA VAL A 149 -29.02 -14.00 12.55
C VAL A 149 -28.90 -13.82 14.06
N GLY A 150 -29.45 -12.74 14.61
CA GLY A 150 -29.48 -12.45 16.04
C GLY A 150 -30.29 -13.45 16.89
N LYS A 151 -31.08 -14.34 16.26
CA LYS A 151 -31.73 -15.46 16.96
C LYS A 151 -30.71 -16.45 17.53
N THR A 152 -29.54 -16.55 16.89
CA THR A 152 -28.48 -17.52 17.23
C THR A 152 -27.15 -16.86 17.57
N ASP A 153 -26.91 -15.61 17.14
CA ASP A 153 -25.64 -14.90 17.35
C ASP A 153 -25.82 -13.62 18.17
N GLN A 154 -25.06 -13.52 19.27
CA GLN A 154 -25.16 -12.39 20.20
C GLN A 154 -24.60 -11.09 19.60
N MET A 155 -23.64 -11.14 18.67
CA MET A 155 -23.12 -9.93 18.02
C MET A 155 -24.20 -9.27 17.16
N HIS A 156 -24.90 -10.05 16.33
CA HIS A 156 -26.01 -9.57 15.50
C HIS A 156 -27.19 -9.11 16.36
N ALA A 157 -27.52 -9.84 17.42
CA ALA A 157 -28.57 -9.45 18.37
C ALA A 157 -28.26 -8.09 19.04
N GLY A 158 -27.00 -7.86 19.43
CA GLY A 158 -26.54 -6.58 19.97
C GLY A 158 -26.68 -5.44 18.96
N LEU A 159 -26.30 -5.67 17.70
CA LEU A 159 -26.40 -4.66 16.64
C LEU A 159 -27.85 -4.27 16.29
N ALA A 160 -28.80 -5.19 16.45
CA ALA A 160 -30.22 -4.92 16.24
C ALA A 160 -30.80 -3.92 17.26
N LYS A 161 -30.15 -3.73 18.41
CA LYS A 161 -30.68 -2.92 19.53
C LYS A 161 -30.45 -1.42 19.41
N LYS A 162 -29.92 -0.91 18.29
CA LYS A 162 -29.55 0.52 18.15
C LYS A 162 -30.64 1.52 18.59
N GLN A 163 -31.90 1.20 18.30
CA GLN A 163 -33.04 2.08 18.62
C GLN A 163 -33.62 1.86 20.02
N THR A 164 -33.46 0.66 20.59
CA THR A 164 -34.10 0.27 21.86
C THR A 164 -33.15 0.32 23.05
N ASP A 165 -31.87 0.03 22.82
CA ASP A 165 -30.80 0.02 23.82
C ASP A 165 -29.48 0.38 23.13
N PHE A 166 -29.24 1.69 23.07
CA PHE A 166 -28.06 2.23 22.41
C PHE A 166 -26.76 1.85 23.12
N ALA A 167 -26.75 1.72 24.44
CA ALA A 167 -25.56 1.35 25.20
C ALA A 167 -25.11 -0.06 24.86
N THR A 168 -26.05 -1.01 24.83
CA THR A 168 -25.77 -2.38 24.37
C THR A 168 -25.32 -2.38 22.90
N PHE A 169 -26.03 -1.67 22.02
CA PHE A 169 -25.63 -1.55 20.62
C PHE A 169 -24.18 -1.05 20.48
N HIS A 170 -23.81 0.02 21.18
CA HIS A 170 -22.51 0.67 21.07
C HIS A 170 -21.38 -0.28 21.48
N ALA A 171 -21.53 -0.99 22.60
CA ALA A 171 -20.54 -1.97 23.07
C ALA A 171 -20.35 -3.12 22.07
N TYR A 172 -21.44 -3.64 21.49
CA TYR A 172 -21.35 -4.68 20.46
C TYR A 172 -20.80 -4.15 19.14
N TYR A 173 -21.09 -2.89 18.79
CA TYR A 173 -20.59 -2.24 17.59
C TYR A 173 -19.07 -2.04 17.64
N GLU A 174 -18.52 -1.55 18.75
CA GLU A 174 -17.06 -1.42 18.92
C GLU A 174 -16.35 -2.76 18.82
N ARG A 175 -16.91 -3.81 19.45
CA ARG A 175 -16.42 -5.20 19.28
C ARG A 175 -16.59 -5.72 17.85
N ALA A 176 -17.62 -5.25 17.14
CA ALA A 176 -17.88 -5.63 15.76
C ALA A 176 -16.83 -5.07 14.79
N ILE A 177 -16.41 -3.84 15.04
CA ILE A 177 -15.42 -3.10 14.24
C ILE A 177 -13.98 -3.42 14.67
N GLY A 178 -13.77 -3.76 15.95
CA GLY A 178 -12.44 -3.91 16.55
C GLY A 178 -11.77 -2.58 16.88
N ALA A 179 -12.54 -1.50 17.06
CA ALA A 179 -12.04 -0.18 17.43
C ALA A 179 -13.02 0.55 18.36
N PRO A 180 -12.53 1.33 19.34
CA PRO A 180 -13.37 2.26 20.08
C PRO A 180 -13.80 3.41 19.15
N ILE A 181 -15.09 3.73 19.14
CA ILE A 181 -15.64 4.82 18.31
C ILE A 181 -16.53 5.70 19.18
N PRO A 182 -16.33 7.03 19.20
CA PRO A 182 -17.16 7.93 19.98
C PRO A 182 -18.65 7.74 19.68
N SER A 183 -19.45 7.57 20.73
CA SER A 183 -20.91 7.38 20.59
C SER A 183 -21.60 8.51 19.80
N SER A 184 -21.05 9.73 19.83
CA SER A 184 -21.51 10.88 19.04
C SER A 184 -21.48 10.63 17.53
N GLU A 185 -20.50 9.88 17.03
CA GLU A 185 -20.36 9.57 15.60
C GLU A 185 -21.35 8.51 15.13
N LEU A 186 -21.91 7.72 16.05
CA LEU A 186 -22.75 6.56 15.77
C LEU A 186 -24.26 6.81 15.94
N ARG A 187 -24.66 7.95 16.52
CA ARG A 187 -26.06 8.26 16.83
C ARG A 187 -26.95 8.34 15.59
N ASP A 188 -26.41 8.75 14.45
CA ASP A 188 -27.19 9.02 13.23
C ASP A 188 -27.61 7.75 12.48
N GLY A 189 -28.85 7.30 12.70
CA GLY A 189 -29.55 6.36 11.82
C GLY A 189 -28.72 5.12 11.44
N HIS A 190 -28.72 4.76 10.16
CA HIS A 190 -27.88 3.67 9.63
C HIS A 190 -26.52 4.14 9.11
N LYS A 191 -26.14 5.43 9.32
CA LYS A 191 -24.92 6.00 8.72
C LYS A 191 -23.66 5.32 9.21
N CYS A 192 -23.64 4.87 10.47
CA CYS A 192 -22.53 4.07 11.00
C CYS A 192 -22.31 2.75 10.25
N PHE A 193 -23.33 2.22 9.57
CA PHE A 193 -23.18 1.01 8.76
C PHE A 193 -22.83 1.30 7.31
N LYS A 194 -22.70 2.56 6.89
CA LYS A 194 -22.35 2.87 5.49
C LYS A 194 -21.02 2.23 5.14
N THR A 195 -20.94 1.70 3.92
CA THR A 195 -19.76 1.03 3.36
C THR A 195 -18.46 1.77 3.70
N TRP A 196 -18.39 3.07 3.43
CA TRP A 196 -17.19 3.87 3.69
C TRP A 196 -16.87 4.06 5.17
N PHE A 197 -17.89 4.29 5.99
CA PHE A 197 -17.70 4.40 7.43
C PHE A 197 -17.11 3.11 8.01
N ILE A 198 -17.58 1.95 7.53
CA ILE A 198 -17.05 0.65 7.95
C ILE A 198 -15.61 0.47 7.45
N VAL A 199 -15.34 0.68 6.16
CA VAL A 199 -13.99 0.50 5.58
C VAL A 199 -12.94 1.37 6.27
N GLU A 200 -13.25 2.61 6.61
CA GLU A 200 -12.31 3.53 7.25
C GLU A 200 -12.00 3.17 8.71
N ASN A 201 -12.99 2.62 9.42
CA ASN A 201 -12.91 2.37 10.85
C ASN A 201 -12.67 0.90 11.23
N TYR A 202 -12.73 -0.05 10.29
CA TYR A 202 -12.51 -1.47 10.57
C TYR A 202 -11.08 -1.74 11.03
N ARG A 203 -10.95 -2.40 12.18
CA ARG A 203 -9.66 -2.70 12.85
C ARG A 203 -9.61 -4.09 13.47
N ARG A 204 -10.66 -4.90 13.35
CA ARG A 204 -10.71 -6.27 13.92
C ARG A 204 -9.54 -7.15 13.48
N ASP A 205 -9.04 -6.98 12.26
CA ASP A 205 -7.90 -7.75 11.74
C ASP A 205 -6.54 -7.21 12.23
N ALA A 206 -6.50 -6.04 12.87
CA ALA A 206 -5.26 -5.41 13.35
C ALA A 206 -4.85 -5.87 14.76
N GLU A 207 -5.78 -6.41 15.58
CA GLU A 207 -5.51 -6.78 16.98
C GLU A 207 -5.35 -8.29 17.22
N ASN A 208 -5.58 -9.13 16.21
CA ASN A 208 -5.13 -10.52 16.28
C ASN A 208 -3.75 -10.63 15.65
N GLY A 209 -2.71 -10.42 16.46
CA GLY A 209 -1.32 -10.79 16.16
C GLY A 209 -1.10 -12.30 16.00
N ALA A 210 -1.97 -13.00 15.28
CA ALA A 210 -1.66 -14.26 14.65
C ALA A 210 -1.15 -13.92 13.25
N VAL A 211 0.17 -13.99 13.07
CA VAL A 211 0.79 -14.08 11.75
C VAL A 211 0.11 -15.21 11.00
N HIS A 212 -0.77 -14.88 10.05
CA HIS A 212 -1.11 -15.82 8.99
C HIS A 212 -0.17 -15.52 7.82
N PRO A 213 0.64 -16.49 7.37
CA PRO A 213 1.56 -16.28 6.27
C PRO A 213 0.74 -16.06 5.00
N ASP A 214 1.01 -14.94 4.33
CA ASP A 214 0.79 -14.75 2.91
C ASP A 214 -0.58 -15.22 2.38
N ALA A 215 -1.66 -14.57 2.82
CA ALA A 215 -2.92 -14.60 2.08
C ALA A 215 -2.91 -13.43 1.10
N SER A 216 -2.36 -13.67 -0.09
CA SER A 216 -2.54 -12.80 -1.25
C SER A 216 -4.00 -12.43 -1.41
N LEU A 217 -4.26 -11.13 -1.63
CA LEU A 217 -5.57 -10.53 -1.97
C LEU A 217 -6.29 -11.16 -3.18
N GLY A 218 -5.72 -12.21 -3.79
CA GLY A 218 -6.34 -13.00 -4.85
C GLY A 218 -7.41 -13.99 -4.39
N GLU A 219 -7.45 -14.39 -3.11
CA GLU A 219 -8.44 -15.37 -2.63
C GLU A 219 -9.81 -14.76 -2.28
N LEU A 220 -9.93 -13.43 -2.14
CA LEU A 220 -11.19 -12.75 -1.86
C LEU A 220 -12.02 -12.40 -3.11
N PHE A 221 -11.43 -12.53 -4.30
CA PHE A 221 -12.10 -12.26 -5.58
C PHE A 221 -11.86 -13.41 -6.56
N ASN A 222 -12.50 -14.55 -6.32
CA ASN A 222 -12.56 -15.62 -7.32
C ASN A 222 -13.51 -15.20 -8.45
N PHE A 223 -12.96 -14.65 -9.55
CA PHE A 223 -13.70 -14.27 -10.75
C PHE A 223 -14.04 -15.47 -11.65
N ASP A 224 -13.60 -16.68 -11.32
CA ASP A 224 -13.79 -17.89 -12.13
C ASP A 224 -15.15 -18.59 -11.92
N ALA A 225 -16.15 -17.89 -11.36
CA ALA A 225 -17.50 -18.43 -11.16
C ALA A 225 -18.57 -17.80 -12.08
N LEU A 226 -18.18 -17.17 -13.18
CA LEU A 226 -19.09 -16.53 -14.14
C LEU A 226 -18.86 -16.95 -15.60
N ASP A 227 -18.48 -18.20 -15.84
CA ASP A 227 -18.59 -18.82 -17.17
C ASP A 227 -19.37 -20.14 -17.04
N ASP A 228 -20.69 -20.04 -16.91
CA ASP A 228 -21.65 -21.07 -17.30
C ASP A 228 -22.92 -20.36 -17.78
N TYR A 229 -22.78 -19.61 -18.89
CA TYR A 229 -23.91 -19.23 -19.73
C TYR A 229 -23.97 -20.23 -20.89
N GLU A 230 -24.71 -21.32 -20.70
CA GLU A 230 -25.10 -22.20 -21.80
C GLU A 230 -25.88 -21.40 -22.84
N ALA A 231 -25.27 -21.23 -24.01
CA ALA A 231 -25.98 -20.88 -25.23
C ALA A 231 -26.82 -22.09 -25.67
N THR A 232 -28.12 -22.05 -25.39
CA THR A 232 -29.08 -22.96 -26.02
C THR A 232 -29.33 -22.50 -27.46
N CYS A 233 -28.68 -23.19 -28.40
CA CYS A 233 -29.02 -23.21 -29.82
C CYS A 233 -28.82 -24.63 -30.33
N VAL A 234 -29.89 -25.45 -30.32
CA VAL A 234 -30.52 -26.20 -31.43
C VAL A 234 -31.81 -26.80 -30.89
#